data_AF-A0AAU1EU70-F1
#
_entry.id   AF-A0AAU1EU70-F1
#
_cell.length_a   1.000
_cell.length_b   1.000
_cell.length_c   1.000
_cell.angle_alpha   90.00
_cell.angle_beta   90.00
_cell.angle_gamma   90.00
#
_symmetry.space_group_name_H-M   'P 1'
#
loop_
_entity.id
_entity.type
_entity.pdbx_description
1 polymer ?
#
loop_
_entity_poly.entity_id
_entity_poly.type
_entity_poly.pdbx_seq_one_letter_code
_entity_poly.pdbx_strand_id
1 'polypeptide(L)' 'MTHTVKDPAKFFPLAKDTAENLPAGLTVHQVLPAADGTRAHCLWEAPSVDDVRNLIDPATVGISVNEYFEVNSDEAIGLP' A
#
# COMPACT_ATOMS: atom_id res chain seq x y z
N MET A 1 -3.77 1.92 4.13
CA MET A 1 -3.72 0.46 3.86
C MET A 1 -2.68 -0.18 4.76
N THR A 2 -2.96 -1.38 5.23
CA THR A 2 -2.03 -2.21 6.02
C THR A 2 -1.77 -3.53 5.31
N HIS A 3 -0.51 -3.91 5.17
CA HIS A 3 -0.09 -5.21 4.67
C HIS A 3 0.35 -6.09 5.83
N THR A 4 -0.12 -7.34 5.85
CA THR A 4 0.50 -8.46 6.57
C THR A 4 1.32 -9.26 5.57
N VAL A 5 2.65 -9.14 5.64
CA VAL A 5 3.60 -9.66 4.67
C VAL A 5 4.01 -11.08 5.03
N LYS A 6 3.85 -12.02 4.10
CA LYS A 6 4.22 -13.44 4.25
C LYS A 6 5.58 -13.75 3.64
N ASP A 7 5.95 -13.04 2.57
CA ASP A 7 7.22 -13.22 1.85
C ASP A 7 7.90 -11.86 1.62
N PRO A 8 8.67 -11.35 2.62
CA PRO A 8 9.32 -10.04 2.54
C PRO A 8 10.30 -9.91 1.36
N ALA A 9 10.96 -11.01 0.99
CA ALA A 9 11.93 -11.04 -0.09
C ALA A 9 11.29 -10.80 -1.46
N LYS A 10 10.01 -11.16 -1.63
CA LYS A 10 9.22 -10.83 -2.83
C LYS A 10 8.45 -9.51 -2.70
N PHE A 11 7.92 -9.22 -1.51
CA PHE A 11 7.05 -8.07 -1.28
C PHE A 11 7.76 -6.74 -1.54
N PHE A 12 8.96 -6.53 -0.98
CA PHE A 12 9.60 -5.22 -1.07
C PHE A 12 10.14 -4.86 -2.47
N PRO A 13 10.74 -5.79 -3.25
CA PRO A 13 11.04 -5.52 -4.65
C PRO A 13 9.79 -5.18 -5.47
N LEU A 14 8.70 -5.94 -5.29
CA LEU A 14 7.42 -5.68 -5.95
C LEU A 14 6.86 -4.30 -5.59
N ALA A 15 6.91 -3.93 -4.30
CA ALA A 15 6.40 -2.64 -3.84
C ALA A 15 7.18 -1.45 -4.45
N LYS A 16 8.50 -1.59 -4.61
CA LYS A 16 9.33 -0.57 -5.28
C LYS A 16 8.96 -0.43 -6.76
N ASP A 17 8.87 -1.56 -7.47
CA ASP A 17 8.49 -1.57 -8.89
C ASP A 17 7.09 -0.99 -9.12
N THR A 18 6.14 -1.31 -8.24
CA THR A 18 4.78 -0.76 -8.29
C THR A 18 4.77 0.75 -8.07
N ALA A 19 5.54 1.26 -7.10
CA ALA A 19 5.60 2.68 -6.80
C ALA A 19 6.23 3.51 -7.94
N GLU A 20 7.12 2.92 -8.74
CA GLU A 20 7.73 3.56 -9.91
C GLU A 20 6.78 3.60 -11.12
N ASN A 21 5.76 2.74 -11.17
CA ASN A 21 4.89 2.52 -12.32
C ASN A 21 3.40 2.65 -11.98
N LEU A 22 3.02 3.70 -11.25
CA LEU A 22 1.63 3.90 -10.85
C LEU A 22 0.73 4.37 -12.01
N PRO A 23 -0.49 3.82 -12.12
CA PRO A 23 -1.50 4.37 -13.02
C PRO A 23 -1.87 5.82 -12.64
N ALA A 24 -2.31 6.59 -13.64
CA ALA A 24 -2.77 7.96 -13.40
C ALA A 24 -3.91 8.00 -12.38
N GLY A 25 -3.86 8.96 -11.46
CA GLY A 25 -4.84 9.13 -10.39
C GLY A 25 -4.52 8.35 -9.12
N LEU A 26 -3.47 7.54 -9.09
CA LEU A 26 -2.99 6.89 -7.87
C LEU A 26 -1.64 7.48 -7.46
N THR A 27 -1.52 7.84 -6.18
CA THR A 27 -0.26 8.28 -5.57
C THR A 27 -0.03 7.53 -4.27
N VAL A 28 1.16 6.96 -4.10
CA VAL A 28 1.61 6.42 -2.81
C VAL A 28 2.51 7.46 -2.14
N HIS A 29 1.99 8.09 -1.09
CA HIS A 29 2.70 9.15 -0.37
C HIS A 29 3.75 8.58 0.57
N GLN A 30 3.44 7.44 1.20
CA GLN A 30 4.32 6.80 2.17
C GLN A 30 4.23 5.29 2.08
N VAL A 31 5.38 4.63 2.21
CA VAL A 31 5.51 3.18 2.43
C VAL A 31 6.36 3.00 3.69
N LEU A 32 5.73 2.50 4.75
CA LEU A 32 6.28 2.42 6.10
C LEU A 32 6.41 0.94 6.51
N PRO A 33 7.49 0.24 6.11
CA PRO A 33 7.72 -1.13 6.51
C PRO A 33 8.05 -1.24 8.00
N ALA A 34 7.55 -2.27 8.65
CA ALA A 34 8.02 -2.67 9.97
C ALA A 34 9.48 -3.17 9.88
N ALA A 35 10.26 -2.94 10.94
CA ALA A 35 11.67 -3.33 10.96
C ALA A 35 11.90 -4.84 10.80
N ASP A 36 10.94 -5.66 11.22
CA ASP A 36 10.95 -7.13 11.06
C ASP A 36 10.45 -7.59 9.68
N GLY A 37 10.00 -6.67 8.82
CA GLY A 37 9.50 -6.94 7.48
C GLY A 37 8.14 -7.65 7.42
N THR A 38 7.50 -7.92 8.57
CA THR A 38 6.24 -8.68 8.63
C THR A 38 5.02 -7.85 8.28
N ARG A 39 5.16 -6.52 8.27
CA ARG A 39 4.09 -5.57 8.00
C ARG A 39 4.58 -4.37 7.23
N ALA A 40 3.68 -3.70 6.54
CA ALA A 40 3.91 -2.37 6.00
C ALA A 40 2.62 -1.55 6.05
N HIS A 41 2.73 -0.26 6.37
CA HIS A 41 1.61 0.67 6.26
C HIS A 41 1.87 1.59 5.08
N CYS A 42 0.84 1.80 4.27
CA CYS A 42 0.92 2.67 3.11
C CYS A 42 -0.17 3.74 3.18
N LEU A 43 0.23 4.99 2.95
CA LEU A 43 -0.68 6.11 2.74
C LEU A 43 -0.84 6.31 1.24
N TRP A 44 -2.09 6.23 0.78
CA TRP A 44 -2.47 6.34 -0.62
C TRP A 44 -3.42 7.51 -0.80
N GLU A 45 -3.27 8.21 -1.92
CA GLU A 45 -4.26 9.12 -2.48
C GLU A 45 -4.77 8.51 -3.80
N ALA A 46 -6.08 8.34 -3.89
CA ALA A 46 -6.76 7.74 -5.02
C ALA A 46 -8.24 8.18 -5.05
N PRO A 47 -8.94 8.04 -6.19
CA PRO A 47 -10.37 8.37 -6.28
C PRO A 47 -11.25 7.48 -5.38
N SER A 48 -10.82 6.23 -5.14
CA SER A 48 -11.49 5.31 -4.23
C SER A 48 -10.52 4.29 -3.63
N VAL A 49 -10.94 3.68 -2.52
CA VAL A 49 -10.26 2.52 -1.93
C VAL A 49 -10.19 1.34 -2.92
N ASP A 50 -11.23 1.19 -3.75
CA ASP A 50 -11.32 0.09 -4.71
C ASP A 50 -10.27 0.20 -5.82
N ASP A 51 -9.90 1.41 -6.24
CA ASP A 51 -8.85 1.64 -7.23
C ASP A 51 -7.49 1.13 -6.71
N VAL A 52 -7.17 1.42 -5.44
CA VAL A 52 -5.96 0.91 -4.80
C VAL A 52 -6.03 -0.61 -4.67
N ARG A 53 -7.19 -1.16 -4.24
CA ARG A 53 -7.37 -2.61 -4.09
C ARG A 53 -7.16 -3.35 -5.41
N ASN A 54 -7.76 -2.86 -6.49
CA ASN A 54 -7.70 -3.46 -7.82
C ASN A 54 -6.27 -3.47 -8.39
N LEU A 55 -5.43 -2.51 -8.01
CA LEU A 55 -4.01 -2.51 -8.36
C LEU A 55 -3.22 -3.51 -7.50
N ILE A 56 -3.43 -3.50 -6.18
CA ILE A 56 -2.52 -4.11 -5.21
C ILE A 56 -2.81 -5.60 -4.97
N ASP A 57 -4.08 -6.00 -4.89
CA ASP A 57 -4.43 -7.38 -4.57
C ASP A 57 -3.92 -8.39 -5.62
N PRO A 58 -4.08 -8.15 -6.95
CA PRO A 58 -3.52 -9.05 -7.96
C PRO A 58 -2.00 -9.18 -7.90
N ALA A 59 -1.30 -8.08 -7.59
CA ALA A 59 0.15 -8.06 -7.50
C ALA A 59 0.68 -8.84 -6.29
N THR A 60 -0.11 -8.92 -5.21
CA THR A 60 0.35 -9.43 -3.92
C THR A 60 -0.26 -10.80 -3.53
N VAL A 61 -0.93 -11.47 -4.46
CA VAL A 61 -1.51 -12.81 -4.24
C VAL A 61 -0.46 -13.77 -3.69
N GLY A 62 -0.74 -14.36 -2.53
CA GLY A 62 0.15 -15.30 -1.84
C GLY A 62 1.37 -14.67 -1.18
N ILE A 63 1.64 -13.37 -1.40
CA ILE A 63 2.77 -12.62 -0.85
C ILE A 63 2.37 -11.84 0.40
N SER A 64 1.18 -11.24 0.42
CA SER A 64 0.63 -10.55 1.60
C SER A 64 -0.88 -10.73 1.73
N VAL A 65 -1.42 -10.32 2.87
CA VAL A 65 -2.85 -10.04 3.08
C VAL A 65 -2.98 -8.54 3.31
N ASN A 66 -3.92 -7.90 2.63
CA ASN A 66 -4.04 -6.45 2.61
C ASN A 66 -5.36 -6.02 3.25
N GLU A 67 -5.28 -4.99 4.07
CA GLU A 67 -6.42 -4.35 4.72
C GLU A 67 -6.53 -2.90 4.27
N TYR A 68 -7.74 -2.50 3.92
CA TYR A 68 -8.01 -1.21 3.32
C TYR A 68 -9.04 -0.45 4.15
N PHE A 69 -8.81 0.84 4.30
CA PHE A 69 -9.75 1.77 4.89
C PHE A 69 -9.47 3.15 4.32
N GLU A 70 -10.52 3.96 4.23
CA GLU A 70 -10.42 5.36 3.87
C GLU A 70 -9.96 6.17 5.09
N VAL A 71 -9.02 7.09 4.88
CA VAL A 71 -8.56 7.99 5.94
C VAL A 71 -9.56 9.13 6.08
N ASN A 72 -10.05 9.37 7.29
CA ASN A 72 -10.79 10.61 7.59
C ASN A 72 -9.82 11.80 7.56
N SER A 73 -9.80 12.53 6.44
CA SER A 73 -8.87 13.63 6.21
C SER A 73 -9.07 14.81 7.17
N ASP A 74 -10.29 15.03 7.66
CA ASP A 74 -10.62 16.16 8.53
C ASP A 74 -9.99 16.01 9.92
N GLU A 75 -9.78 14.77 10.35
CA GLU A 75 -9.21 14.40 11.65
C GLU A 75 -7.75 13.91 11.54
N ALA A 76 -7.23 13.80 10.32
CA ALA A 76 -5.89 13.28 10.09
C ALA A 76 -4.83 14.34 10.40
N ILE A 77 -3.74 13.92 11.06
CA ILE A 77 -2.63 14.78 11.42
C ILE A 77 -1.40 14.35 10.62
N GLY A 78 -0.77 15.30 9.90
CA GLY A 78 0.47 15.05 9.17
C GLY A 78 0.28 14.37 7.81
N LEU A 79 -0.89 14.53 7.19
CA LEU A 79 -1.05 14.25 5.76
C LEU A 79 -0.10 15.14 4.94
N PRO A 80 0.37 14.66 3.76
CA PRO A 80 1.21 15.42 2.85
C PRO A 80 0.56 16.70 2.32
#